data_AF-A0A7C5JMB1-F1
#
_entry.id   AF-A0A7C5JMB1-F1
#
_cell.length_a   1.000
_cell.length_b   1.000
_cell.length_c   1.000
_cell.angle_alpha   90.00
_cell.angle_beta   90.00
_cell.angle_gamma   90.00
#
_symmetry.space_group_name_H-M   'P 1'
#
loop_
_entity.id
_entity.type
_entity.pdbx_description
1 polymer ?
#
loop_
_entity_poly.entity_id
_entity_poly.type
_entity_poly.pdbx_seq_one_letter_code
_entity_poly.pdbx_strand_id
1 'polypeptide(L)'
;MIMKHFIAFLFFLSSIIVYSQDISYKFGDVSKEELLMDSCDFYSDADAMVLFNKGYLEIDYEKPMGIVYVFVIHQRIKILTNEGKKYANRKIKYFKGKVKSQDDIIRGFKAYTYNLEGNKIKKTKLSKKEKYKNELSDYNQEMSFVMPNVKKGSILEIKYTLVSTNLGTLRKWYFQDEIPVKYSNFWYVVPEFLKYQVNNYGNYFPKEIKSKYKNVLIYSELLNEQGHEYIMKNITPLEQEPFMGDNSNALSRIEFNLVKIESSYSGINDIGTTYEKLNENLVKSYLFGKRLSKGGFSKKWKQELIGKSDYEKLEFLLNKIQENTNWNKHYHFLSEISGKTLYKRKEGDIADINLTLVAALKYHGLKAFPVILRT
;
A
#
# COMPACT_ATOMS: atom_id res chain seq x y z
N MET A 1 52.67 28.23 39.60
CA MET A 1 51.73 28.77 38.59
C MET A 1 51.19 27.72 37.60
N ILE A 2 51.87 26.58 37.43
CA ILE A 2 51.51 25.52 36.46
C ILE A 2 50.32 24.65 36.92
N MET A 3 50.13 24.45 38.23
CA MET A 3 49.09 23.56 38.77
C MET A 3 47.67 24.14 38.74
N LYS A 4 47.51 25.47 38.73
CA LYS A 4 46.19 26.14 38.62
C LYS A 4 45.63 26.12 37.19
N HIS A 5 46.50 26.08 36.18
CA HIS A 5 46.09 26.00 34.76
C HIS A 5 45.72 24.58 34.35
N PHE A 6 46.25 23.56 35.03
CA PHE A 6 45.92 22.15 34.75
C PHE A 6 44.52 21.76 35.27
N ILE A 7 44.09 22.32 36.40
CA ILE A 7 42.74 22.10 36.96
C ILE A 7 41.66 22.81 36.13
N ALA A 8 41.99 23.97 35.54
CA ALA A 8 41.08 24.67 34.62
C ALA A 8 40.89 23.92 33.29
N PHE A 9 41.93 23.20 32.82
CA PHE A 9 41.83 22.35 31.62
C PHE A 9 41.04 21.06 31.88
N LEU A 10 41.12 20.49 33.10
CA LEU A 10 40.35 19.31 33.47
C LEU A 10 38.84 19.59 33.65
N PHE A 11 38.46 20.82 34.01
CA PHE A 11 37.06 21.21 34.14
C PHE A 11 36.37 21.57 32.81
N PHE A 12 37.14 21.71 31.72
CA PHE A 12 36.59 21.99 30.38
C PHE A 12 36.31 20.72 29.57
N LEU A 13 36.76 19.55 30.03
CA LEU A 13 36.54 18.26 29.35
C LEU A 13 35.31 17.48 29.85
N SER A 14 34.60 17.95 30.88
CA SER A 14 33.46 17.21 31.47
C SER A 14 32.08 17.60 30.93
N SER A 15 31.98 18.54 29.98
CA SER A 15 30.70 19.11 29.53
C SER A 15 30.23 18.69 28.13
N ILE A 16 30.89 17.74 27.47
CA ILE A 16 30.40 17.17 26.20
C ILE A 16 29.84 15.77 26.46
N ILE A 17 28.83 15.67 27.33
CA ILE A 17 27.90 14.56 27.28
C ILE A 17 26.88 14.95 26.21
N VAL A 18 27.17 14.61 24.95
CA VAL A 18 26.15 14.56 23.91
C VAL A 18 25.21 13.43 24.31
N TYR A 19 24.16 13.76 25.06
CA TYR A 19 23.01 12.89 25.14
C TYR A 19 22.46 12.78 23.72
N SER A 20 22.73 11.66 23.06
CA SER A 20 21.89 11.25 21.94
C SER A 20 20.46 11.23 22.49
N GLN A 21 19.63 12.18 22.05
CA GLN A 21 18.20 12.17 22.33
C GLN A 21 17.58 11.06 21.46
N ASP A 22 17.95 9.81 21.74
CA ASP A 22 17.46 8.68 20.98
C ASP A 22 16.01 8.44 21.37
N ILE A 23 15.15 8.54 20.37
CA ILE A 23 13.76 8.14 20.49
C ILE A 23 13.72 6.64 20.79
N SER A 24 13.04 6.27 21.88
CA SER A 24 12.79 4.86 22.16
C SER A 24 11.78 4.30 21.17
N TYR A 25 12.20 3.27 20.44
CA TYR A 25 11.33 2.52 19.53
C TYR A 25 10.53 1.42 20.23
N LYS A 26 10.62 1.33 21.56
CA LYS A 26 9.82 0.38 22.35
C LYS A 26 8.40 0.92 22.49
N PHE A 27 7.41 0.08 22.19
CA PHE A 27 6.02 0.48 22.27
C PHE A 27 5.64 0.93 23.69
N GLY A 28 5.04 2.10 23.81
CA GLY A 28 4.61 2.71 25.06
C GLY A 28 5.70 3.41 25.86
N ASP A 29 6.94 3.41 25.36
CA ASP A 29 8.07 4.10 25.95
C ASP A 29 8.18 5.51 25.34
N VAL A 30 7.26 6.37 25.76
CA VAL A 30 7.16 7.78 25.34
C VAL A 30 7.86 8.65 26.37
N SER A 31 8.78 9.49 25.91
CA SER A 31 9.57 10.35 26.79
C SER A 31 8.87 11.70 27.06
N LYS A 32 9.29 12.39 28.11
CA LYS A 32 8.77 13.74 28.40
C LYS A 32 9.25 14.75 27.36
N GLU A 33 10.47 14.59 26.87
CA GLU A 33 11.10 15.44 25.87
C GLU A 33 10.29 15.39 24.56
N GLU A 34 9.86 14.20 24.13
CA GLU A 34 8.97 14.08 22.97
C GLU A 34 7.61 14.79 23.20
N LEU A 35 7.05 14.71 24.42
CA LEU A 35 5.79 15.36 24.76
C LEU A 35 5.91 16.89 24.93
N LEU A 36 7.09 17.37 25.31
CA LEU A 36 7.40 18.80 25.44
C LEU A 36 7.82 19.45 24.12
N MET A 37 8.26 18.66 23.13
CA MET A 37 8.52 19.13 21.77
C MET A 37 7.31 19.91 21.23
N ASP A 38 7.55 21.09 20.69
CA ASP A 38 6.52 22.04 20.25
C ASP A 38 6.66 22.46 18.79
N SER A 39 7.76 22.08 18.14
CA SER A 39 8.10 22.42 16.76
C SER A 39 8.84 21.27 16.06
N CYS A 40 8.89 21.32 14.72
CA CYS A 40 9.72 20.47 13.89
C CYS A 40 10.93 21.29 13.40
N ASP A 41 12.13 20.79 13.66
CA ASP A 41 13.41 21.48 13.43
C ASP A 41 13.81 21.58 11.96
N PHE A 42 13.28 20.69 11.11
CA PHE A 42 13.53 20.68 9.66
C PHE A 42 12.32 21.12 8.81
N TYR A 43 11.20 21.46 9.45
CA TYR A 43 9.99 21.96 8.78
C TYR A 43 9.15 22.78 9.77
N SER A 44 9.36 24.09 9.82
CA SER A 44 8.77 24.97 10.86
C SER A 44 7.25 25.01 10.88
N ASP A 45 6.62 24.82 9.71
CA ASP A 45 5.18 25.01 9.51
C ASP A 45 4.37 23.73 9.81
N ALA A 46 5.01 22.75 10.48
CA ALA A 46 4.41 21.46 10.79
C ALA A 46 3.29 21.57 11.83
N ASP A 47 2.07 21.22 11.43
CA ASP A 47 0.95 21.01 12.36
C ASP A 47 1.09 19.73 13.19
N ALA A 48 1.73 18.72 12.60
CA ALA A 48 2.08 17.45 13.21
C ALA A 48 3.32 16.87 12.53
N MET A 49 3.96 15.89 13.15
CA MET A 49 5.16 15.23 12.61
C MET A 49 5.17 13.75 12.98
N VAL A 50 5.56 12.89 12.04
CA VAL A 50 5.91 11.51 12.34
C VAL A 50 7.29 11.50 13.00
N LEU A 51 7.34 11.23 14.31
CA LEU A 51 8.59 11.07 15.05
C LEU A 51 9.36 9.84 14.57
N PHE A 52 8.64 8.74 14.37
CA PHE A 52 9.15 7.60 13.62
C PHE A 52 8.05 6.81 12.94
N ASN A 53 8.41 6.14 11.84
CA ASN A 53 7.66 5.05 11.25
C ASN A 53 8.60 3.86 11.03
N LYS A 54 8.31 2.72 11.66
CA LYS A 54 9.11 1.49 11.54
C LYS A 54 8.27 0.37 10.96
N GLY A 55 8.75 -0.19 9.85
CA GLY A 55 8.14 -1.27 9.12
C GLY A 55 9.04 -2.51 9.17
N TYR A 56 8.43 -3.66 9.40
CA TYR A 56 9.11 -4.94 9.30
C TYR A 56 8.28 -5.92 8.48
N LEU A 57 8.81 -6.42 7.37
CA LEU A 57 8.14 -7.39 6.50
C LEU A 57 8.90 -8.71 6.46
N GLU A 58 8.19 -9.82 6.61
CA GLU A 58 8.74 -11.15 6.34
C GLU A 58 7.73 -12.06 5.66
N ILE A 59 8.23 -13.13 5.04
CA ILE A 59 7.40 -14.24 4.56
C ILE A 59 7.34 -15.30 5.65
N ASP A 60 6.14 -15.82 5.89
CA ASP A 60 5.86 -16.80 6.93
C ASP A 60 4.88 -17.86 6.40
N TYR A 61 4.65 -18.92 7.18
CA TYR A 61 3.65 -19.94 6.91
C TYR A 61 2.64 -20.03 8.06
N GLU A 62 1.38 -19.71 7.78
CA GLU A 62 0.30 -19.78 8.76
C GLU A 62 -0.78 -20.78 8.35
N LYS A 63 -1.09 -21.76 9.20
CA LYS A 63 -2.25 -22.64 8.97
C LYS A 63 -3.55 -21.92 9.34
N PRO A 64 -4.62 -22.01 8.53
CA PRO A 64 -4.76 -22.74 7.26
C PRO A 64 -4.48 -21.88 6.00
N MET A 65 -3.97 -20.66 6.13
CA MET A 65 -3.77 -19.69 5.04
C MET A 65 -2.66 -20.09 4.05
N GLY A 66 -1.68 -20.88 4.51
CA GLY A 66 -0.50 -21.26 3.72
C GLY A 66 0.62 -20.23 3.88
N ILE A 67 1.38 -20.01 2.80
CA ILE A 67 2.43 -18.98 2.77
C ILE A 67 1.76 -17.60 2.75
N VAL A 68 2.20 -16.74 3.67
CA VAL A 68 1.72 -15.36 3.84
C VAL A 68 2.91 -14.42 3.90
N TYR A 69 2.67 -13.14 3.69
CA TYR A 69 3.58 -12.13 4.22
C TYR A 69 3.01 -11.53 5.50
N VAL A 70 3.89 -11.28 6.46
CA VAL A 70 3.61 -10.64 7.74
C VAL A 70 4.27 -9.28 7.73
N PHE A 71 3.49 -8.23 7.95
CA PHE A 71 3.96 -6.86 7.90
C PHE A 71 3.60 -6.10 9.17
N VAL A 72 4.61 -5.81 9.98
CA VAL A 72 4.49 -5.10 11.25
C VAL A 72 4.77 -3.62 11.04
N ILE A 73 3.85 -2.77 11.51
CA ILE A 73 3.99 -1.32 11.47
C ILE A 73 3.98 -0.79 12.90
N HIS A 74 4.91 0.11 13.21
CA HIS A 74 4.95 0.86 14.46
C HIS A 74 5.27 2.33 14.15
N GLN A 75 4.30 3.20 14.38
CA GLN A 75 4.38 4.62 14.08
C GLN A 75 4.13 5.45 15.35
N ARG A 76 4.88 6.54 15.49
CA ARG A 76 4.65 7.57 16.51
C ARG A 76 4.51 8.94 15.84
N ILE A 77 3.42 9.63 16.13
CA ILE A 77 3.07 10.94 15.56
C ILE A 77 2.98 11.95 16.70
N LYS A 78 3.61 13.10 16.54
CA LYS A 78 3.52 14.25 17.44
C LYS A 78 2.53 15.27 16.88
N ILE A 79 1.62 15.74 17.72
CA ILE A 79 0.70 16.85 17.42
C ILE A 79 1.32 18.15 17.93
N LEU A 80 1.62 19.09 17.02
CA LEU A 80 2.35 20.32 17.32
C LEU A 80 1.40 21.51 17.51
N THR A 81 0.32 21.57 16.73
CA THR A 81 -0.68 22.66 16.75
C THR A 81 -2.10 22.14 17.08
N ASN A 82 -3.10 23.02 17.09
CA ASN A 82 -4.50 22.59 17.24
C ASN A 82 -5.04 21.98 15.94
N GLU A 83 -4.58 22.49 14.80
CA GLU A 83 -4.91 22.10 13.44
C GLU A 83 -4.40 20.68 13.17
N GLY A 84 -3.23 20.33 13.74
CA GLY A 84 -2.66 18.98 13.69
C GLY A 84 -3.56 17.87 14.27
N LYS A 85 -4.57 18.21 15.08
CA LYS A 85 -5.55 17.22 15.58
C LYS A 85 -6.26 16.47 14.45
N LYS A 86 -6.34 17.03 13.23
CA LYS A 86 -6.91 16.34 12.06
C LYS A 86 -6.23 14.99 11.78
N TYR A 87 -4.92 14.89 12.05
CA TYR A 87 -4.13 13.67 11.90
C TYR A 87 -4.41 12.59 12.98
N ALA A 88 -5.31 12.85 13.92
CA ALA A 88 -5.85 11.83 14.82
C ALA A 88 -6.79 10.84 14.11
N ASN A 89 -7.37 11.24 12.97
CA ASN A 89 -8.18 10.38 12.12
C ASN A 89 -7.25 9.57 11.23
N ARG A 90 -7.23 8.26 11.39
CA ARG A 90 -6.34 7.37 10.63
C ARG A 90 -7.12 6.25 9.99
N LYS A 91 -6.56 5.74 8.90
CA LYS A 91 -7.18 4.74 8.04
C LYS A 91 -6.14 3.68 7.69
N ILE A 92 -6.53 2.42 7.78
CA ILE A 92 -5.73 1.30 7.27
C ILE A 92 -6.57 0.61 6.20
N LYS A 93 -6.17 0.79 4.94
CA LYS A 93 -6.70 0.00 3.82
C LYS A 93 -6.04 -1.37 3.79
N TYR A 94 -6.79 -2.41 3.46
CA TYR A 94 -6.32 -3.79 3.36
C TYR A 94 -7.23 -4.60 2.40
N PHE A 95 -6.69 -5.68 1.86
CA PHE A 95 -7.36 -6.48 0.83
C PHE A 95 -8.49 -7.33 1.42
N LYS A 96 -9.60 -7.42 0.67
CA LYS A 96 -10.71 -8.35 0.90
C LYS A 96 -10.66 -9.38 -0.21
N GLY A 97 -10.50 -10.65 0.14
CA GLY A 97 -10.46 -11.73 -0.83
C GLY A 97 -11.85 -12.09 -1.34
N LYS A 98 -11.92 -12.84 -2.46
CA LYS A 98 -13.19 -13.47 -2.89
C LYS A 98 -13.69 -14.49 -1.87
N VAL A 99 -12.75 -15.12 -1.16
CA VAL A 99 -13.01 -16.06 -0.06
C VAL A 99 -12.32 -15.58 1.21
N LYS A 100 -12.91 -15.90 2.36
CA LYS A 100 -12.44 -15.42 3.68
C LYS A 100 -10.99 -15.77 4.00
N SER A 101 -10.46 -16.88 3.48
CA SER A 101 -9.05 -17.26 3.67
C SER A 101 -8.06 -16.37 2.93
N GLN A 102 -8.53 -15.55 1.98
CA GLN A 102 -7.74 -14.58 1.24
C GLN A 102 -7.88 -13.15 1.77
N ASP A 103 -8.73 -12.92 2.77
CA ASP A 103 -8.82 -11.61 3.41
C ASP A 103 -7.49 -11.29 4.10
N ASP A 104 -7.02 -10.06 3.92
CA ASP A 104 -5.96 -9.54 4.76
C ASP A 104 -6.46 -9.46 6.21
N ILE A 105 -5.59 -9.80 7.15
CA ILE A 105 -5.91 -9.81 8.57
C ILE A 105 -5.07 -8.75 9.28
N ILE A 106 -5.76 -7.84 9.97
CA ILE A 106 -5.11 -6.93 10.92
C ILE A 106 -5.12 -7.56 12.32
N ARG A 107 -3.94 -7.82 12.88
CA ARG A 107 -3.75 -8.41 14.21
C ARG A 107 -2.91 -7.51 15.10
N GLY A 108 -2.99 -7.75 16.41
CA GLY A 108 -2.14 -7.06 17.39
C GLY A 108 -2.33 -5.54 17.44
N PHE A 109 -3.43 -5.00 16.89
CA PHE A 109 -3.65 -3.56 16.80
C PHE A 109 -3.68 -2.92 18.20
N LYS A 110 -2.76 -1.99 18.42
CA LYS A 110 -2.64 -1.14 19.60
C LYS A 110 -2.53 0.30 19.14
N ALA A 111 -3.34 1.18 19.71
CA ALA A 111 -3.27 2.62 19.45
C ALA A 111 -3.51 3.37 20.76
N TYR A 112 -2.62 4.31 21.08
CA TYR A 112 -2.64 5.08 22.33
C TYR A 112 -2.33 6.55 22.07
N THR A 113 -2.99 7.42 22.84
CA THR A 113 -2.67 8.83 22.92
C THR A 113 -1.98 9.11 24.24
N TYR A 114 -0.85 9.80 24.20
CA TYR A 114 -0.04 10.20 25.34
C TYR A 114 -0.11 11.71 25.50
N ASN A 115 -0.32 12.14 26.75
CA ASN A 115 -0.49 13.53 27.12
C ASN A 115 0.29 13.82 28.39
N LEU A 116 0.81 15.03 28.52
CA LEU A 116 1.24 15.55 29.81
C LEU A 116 0.03 16.07 30.59
N GLU A 117 -0.06 15.65 31.85
CA GLU A 117 -0.94 16.22 32.89
C GLU A 117 -0.03 16.61 34.07
N GLY A 118 0.35 17.89 34.12
CA GLY A 118 1.47 18.35 34.93
C GLY A 118 2.76 17.63 34.53
N ASN A 119 3.44 17.01 35.50
CA ASN A 119 4.68 16.26 35.28
C ASN A 119 4.49 14.76 35.01
N LYS A 120 3.25 14.28 34.85
CA LYS A 120 2.94 12.87 34.62
C LYS A 120 2.47 12.64 33.19
N ILE A 121 2.93 11.54 32.60
CA ILE A 121 2.47 11.08 31.29
C ILE A 121 1.20 10.26 31.49
N LYS A 122 0.08 10.76 30.98
CA LYS A 122 -1.19 10.02 30.92
C LYS A 122 -1.34 9.37 29.56
N LYS A 123 -1.56 8.05 29.58
CA LYS A 123 -1.84 7.23 28.40
C LYS A 123 -3.35 6.95 28.29
N THR A 124 -3.92 7.19 27.13
CA THR A 124 -5.31 6.83 26.78
C THR A 124 -5.29 5.80 25.68
N LYS A 125 -5.91 4.64 25.90
CA LYS A 125 -6.01 3.58 24.90
C LYS A 125 -7.20 3.82 23.98
N LEU A 126 -7.02 3.65 22.68
CA LEU A 126 -8.13 3.60 21.71
C LEU A 126 -9.03 2.39 22.01
N SER A 127 -10.31 2.65 22.22
CA SER A 127 -11.29 1.62 22.52
C SER A 127 -11.69 0.86 21.25
N LYS A 128 -12.27 -0.35 21.41
CA LYS A 128 -12.77 -1.10 20.25
C LYS A 128 -13.94 -0.41 19.54
N LYS A 129 -14.71 0.44 20.26
CA LYS A 129 -15.89 1.13 19.72
C LYS A 129 -15.52 2.28 18.77
N GLU A 130 -14.30 2.80 18.87
CA GLU A 130 -13.77 3.90 18.05
C GLU A 130 -13.11 3.41 16.75
N LYS A 131 -13.36 2.16 16.36
CA LYS A 131 -12.90 1.57 15.10
C LYS A 131 -14.09 1.26 14.21
N TYR A 132 -14.03 1.75 12.99
CA TYR A 132 -15.06 1.58 11.98
C TYR A 132 -14.49 0.80 10.82
N LYS A 133 -15.20 -0.24 10.41
CA LYS A 133 -14.84 -1.05 9.25
C LYS A 133 -15.74 -0.61 8.09
N ASN A 134 -15.11 -0.14 7.03
CA ASN A 134 -15.77 0.34 5.82
C ASN A 134 -15.41 -0.58 4.65
N GLU A 135 -16.42 -0.96 3.86
CA GLU A 135 -16.20 -1.65 2.60
C GLU A 135 -16.02 -0.60 1.50
N LEU A 136 -14.84 -0.60 0.85
CA LEU A 136 -14.54 0.36 -0.21
C LEU A 136 -14.87 -0.20 -1.60
N SER A 137 -14.72 -1.52 -1.77
CA SER A 137 -15.05 -2.27 -2.99
C SER A 137 -15.09 -3.76 -2.66
N ASP A 138 -15.40 -4.60 -3.65
CA ASP A 138 -15.38 -6.06 -3.50
C ASP A 138 -14.03 -6.62 -3.03
N TYR A 139 -12.93 -5.90 -3.31
CA TYR A 139 -11.56 -6.32 -3.03
C TYR A 139 -10.81 -5.45 -2.01
N ASN A 140 -11.43 -4.39 -1.50
CA ASN A 140 -10.77 -3.47 -0.57
C ASN A 140 -11.66 -3.16 0.63
N GLN A 141 -11.07 -3.28 1.80
CA GLN A 141 -11.64 -2.84 3.06
C GLN A 141 -10.77 -1.75 3.69
N GLU A 142 -11.39 -0.98 4.57
CA GLU A 142 -10.73 0.06 5.34
C GLU A 142 -11.12 -0.06 6.81
N MET A 143 -10.13 0.00 7.70
CA MET A 143 -10.36 0.24 9.11
C MET A 143 -10.03 1.71 9.39
N SER A 144 -11.06 2.51 9.62
CA SER A 144 -10.97 3.89 10.08
C SER A 144 -11.00 3.93 11.61
N PHE A 145 -10.21 4.80 12.23
CA PHE A 145 -10.24 5.01 13.68
C PHE A 145 -9.80 6.42 14.05
N VAL A 146 -10.30 6.92 15.19
CA VAL A 146 -9.99 8.25 15.71
C VAL A 146 -9.27 8.10 17.04
N MET A 147 -8.08 8.68 17.14
CA MET A 147 -7.31 8.64 18.39
C MET A 147 -8.04 9.41 19.50
N PRO A 148 -8.20 8.85 20.71
CA PRO A 148 -8.95 9.51 21.79
C PRO A 148 -8.10 10.59 22.48
N ASN A 149 -8.74 11.57 23.12
CA ASN A 149 -8.09 12.56 24.00
C ASN A 149 -6.91 13.32 23.34
N VAL A 150 -7.01 13.62 22.03
CA VAL A 150 -5.94 14.33 21.31
C VAL A 150 -6.03 15.83 21.56
N LYS A 151 -4.90 16.42 21.94
CA LYS A 151 -4.70 17.85 22.17
C LYS A 151 -3.37 18.30 21.56
N LYS A 152 -3.14 19.62 21.52
CA LYS A 152 -1.81 20.17 21.20
C LYS A 152 -0.77 19.53 22.14
N GLY A 153 0.36 19.10 21.58
CA GLY A 153 1.42 18.43 22.32
C GLY A 153 1.25 16.91 22.49
N SER A 154 0.09 16.33 22.13
CA SER A 154 -0.14 14.89 22.23
C SER A 154 0.83 14.08 21.37
N ILE A 155 1.13 12.87 21.82
CA ILE A 155 1.74 11.83 20.99
C ILE A 155 0.74 10.73 20.71
N LEU A 156 0.64 10.34 19.45
CA LEU A 156 -0.15 9.21 18.97
C LEU A 156 0.82 8.07 18.69
N GLU A 157 0.60 6.90 19.27
CA GLU A 157 1.41 5.71 18.97
C GLU A 157 0.51 4.59 18.48
N ILE A 158 0.82 4.07 17.30
CA ILE A 158 0.03 3.06 16.60
C ILE A 158 0.95 1.89 16.26
N LYS A 159 0.51 0.68 16.56
CA LYS A 159 1.21 -0.56 16.20
C LYS A 159 0.22 -1.62 15.79
N TYR A 160 0.47 -2.29 14.66
CA TYR A 160 -0.34 -3.42 14.20
C TYR A 160 0.47 -4.33 13.28
N THR A 161 -0.06 -5.52 13.04
CA THR A 161 0.45 -6.47 12.07
C THR A 161 -0.61 -6.70 11.00
N LEU A 162 -0.23 -6.57 9.74
CA LEU A 162 -1.00 -7.01 8.59
C LEU A 162 -0.48 -8.37 8.14
N VAL A 163 -1.38 -9.33 7.96
CA VAL A 163 -1.07 -10.65 7.39
C VAL A 163 -1.85 -10.79 6.09
N SER A 164 -1.20 -11.23 5.02
CA SER A 164 -1.80 -11.31 3.69
C SER A 164 -1.29 -12.53 2.92
N THR A 165 -2.18 -13.14 2.14
CA THR A 165 -1.84 -14.22 1.21
C THR A 165 -1.41 -13.69 -0.16
N ASN A 166 -1.48 -12.38 -0.40
CA ASN A 166 -1.13 -11.79 -1.69
C ASN A 166 0.39 -11.64 -1.85
N LEU A 167 1.05 -12.73 -2.24
CA LEU A 167 2.48 -12.74 -2.54
C LEU A 167 2.82 -12.10 -3.89
N GLY A 168 1.84 -11.79 -4.76
CA GLY A 168 2.11 -11.15 -6.05
C GLY A 168 2.58 -9.70 -5.90
N THR A 169 2.03 -9.00 -4.91
CA THR A 169 2.37 -7.61 -4.61
C THR A 169 2.37 -7.42 -3.10
N LEU A 170 3.58 -7.33 -2.52
CA LEU A 170 3.71 -7.03 -1.10
C LEU A 170 3.28 -5.59 -0.81
N ARG A 171 2.88 -5.33 0.44
CA ARG A 171 2.47 -3.99 0.82
C ARG A 171 3.62 -3.00 0.66
N LYS A 172 3.33 -1.91 -0.06
CA LYS A 172 4.25 -0.78 -0.26
C LYS A 172 4.67 -0.18 1.08
N TRP A 173 5.92 0.24 1.18
CA TRP A 173 6.39 1.06 2.31
C TRP A 173 6.61 2.49 1.86
N TYR A 174 5.91 3.43 2.51
CA TYR A 174 6.06 4.86 2.28
C TYR A 174 7.04 5.43 3.30
N PHE A 175 8.12 6.06 2.82
CA PHE A 175 9.05 6.79 3.67
C PHE A 175 8.56 8.20 3.99
N GLN A 176 7.84 8.80 3.05
CA GLN A 176 7.24 10.13 3.15
C GLN A 176 5.74 10.04 3.51
N ASP A 177 5.21 11.05 4.18
CA ASP A 177 3.81 11.16 4.59
C ASP A 177 3.28 12.58 4.25
N GLU A 178 2.00 12.84 4.49
CA GLU A 178 1.37 14.17 4.33
C GLU A 178 1.84 15.17 5.41
N ILE A 179 2.57 14.68 6.41
CA ILE A 179 3.25 15.43 7.47
C ILE A 179 4.74 15.08 7.48
N PRO A 180 5.62 15.98 7.95
CA PRO A 180 7.05 15.71 8.01
C PRO A 180 7.37 14.41 8.76
N VAL A 181 8.38 13.69 8.27
CA VAL A 181 8.82 12.41 8.84
C VAL A 181 10.26 12.53 9.33
N LYS A 182 10.45 12.56 10.64
CA LYS A 182 11.77 12.66 11.27
C LYS A 182 12.61 11.40 11.05
N TYR A 183 11.99 10.23 11.13
CA TYR A 183 12.68 8.95 10.95
C TYR A 183 11.76 7.91 10.32
N SER A 184 12.18 7.31 9.20
CA SER A 184 11.50 6.17 8.60
C SER A 184 12.49 5.03 8.43
N ASN A 185 12.13 3.85 8.89
CA ASN A 185 12.95 2.66 8.81
C ASN A 185 12.11 1.49 8.33
N PHE A 186 12.61 0.81 7.31
CA PHE A 186 11.96 -0.35 6.74
C PHE A 186 12.96 -1.47 6.60
N TRP A 187 12.65 -2.59 7.23
CA TRP A 187 13.42 -3.81 7.12
C TRP A 187 12.53 -4.90 6.54
N TYR A 188 13.00 -5.57 5.50
CA TYR A 188 12.30 -6.73 4.96
C TYR A 188 13.24 -7.92 4.83
N VAL A 189 12.67 -9.12 4.97
CA VAL A 189 13.34 -10.39 4.74
C VAL A 189 12.43 -11.24 3.88
N VAL A 190 12.87 -11.55 2.67
CA VAL A 190 12.09 -12.34 1.71
C VAL A 190 12.95 -13.52 1.27
N PRO A 191 12.39 -14.74 1.23
CA PRO A 191 13.13 -15.93 0.85
C PRO A 191 13.67 -15.88 -0.57
N GLU A 192 14.85 -16.46 -0.80
CA GLU A 192 15.47 -16.49 -2.13
C GLU A 192 14.59 -17.12 -3.21
N PHE A 193 13.69 -18.06 -2.85
CA PHE A 193 12.78 -18.68 -3.82
C PHE A 193 11.67 -17.75 -4.32
N LEU A 194 11.45 -16.59 -3.70
CA LEU A 194 10.53 -15.55 -4.17
C LEU A 194 11.32 -14.35 -4.70
N LYS A 195 11.50 -14.28 -6.02
CA LYS A 195 12.21 -13.16 -6.64
C LYS A 195 11.24 -12.01 -6.85
N TYR A 196 11.48 -10.89 -6.16
CA TYR A 196 10.75 -9.64 -6.36
C TYR A 196 11.62 -8.65 -7.13
N GLN A 197 11.00 -7.94 -8.07
CA GLN A 197 11.51 -6.67 -8.55
C GLN A 197 11.17 -5.59 -7.52
N VAL A 198 12.21 -4.99 -6.93
CA VAL A 198 12.09 -3.91 -5.94
C VAL A 198 12.25 -2.58 -6.67
N ASN A 199 11.20 -1.75 -6.64
CA ASN A 199 11.19 -0.45 -7.31
C ASN A 199 11.13 0.66 -6.26
N ASN A 200 12.03 1.63 -6.37
CA ASN A 200 11.99 2.87 -5.60
C ASN A 200 11.30 3.97 -6.41
N TYR A 201 10.35 4.67 -5.82
CA TYR A 201 9.64 5.79 -6.43
C TYR A 201 9.71 7.02 -5.53
N GLY A 202 9.43 8.18 -6.12
CA GLY A 202 9.29 9.46 -5.43
C GLY A 202 10.48 10.39 -5.63
N ASN A 203 10.42 11.53 -4.94
CA ASN A 203 11.43 12.59 -4.98
C ASN A 203 12.65 12.33 -4.10
N TYR A 204 12.56 11.37 -3.16
CA TYR A 204 13.66 10.92 -2.34
C TYR A 204 13.90 9.43 -2.51
N PHE A 205 15.17 9.04 -2.56
CA PHE A 205 15.57 7.65 -2.66
C PHE A 205 16.13 7.17 -1.32
N PRO A 206 15.56 6.11 -0.71
CA PRO A 206 16.04 5.60 0.56
C PRO A 206 17.42 4.98 0.38
N LYS A 207 18.32 5.21 1.34
CA LYS A 207 19.63 4.54 1.36
C LYS A 207 19.48 3.19 2.08
N GLU A 208 19.91 2.12 1.43
CA GLU A 208 20.12 0.83 2.10
C GLU A 208 21.33 0.96 3.01
N ILE A 209 21.16 0.66 4.30
CA ILE A 209 22.19 0.87 5.31
C ILE A 209 22.79 -0.42 5.83
N LYS A 210 22.05 -1.53 5.77
CA LYS A 210 22.50 -2.84 6.25
C LYS A 210 21.83 -3.94 5.46
N SER A 211 22.65 -4.92 5.12
CA SER A 211 22.18 -6.25 4.81
C SER A 211 22.60 -7.21 5.90
N LYS A 212 21.65 -7.89 6.53
CA LYS A 212 21.90 -8.86 7.61
C LYS A 212 21.16 -10.13 7.32
N TYR A 213 21.84 -11.25 7.49
CA TYR A 213 21.21 -12.55 7.43
C TYR A 213 20.29 -12.77 8.64
N LYS A 214 19.12 -13.37 8.39
CA LYS A 214 18.15 -13.76 9.40
C LYS A 214 17.67 -15.17 9.08
N ASN A 215 17.64 -16.02 10.09
CA ASN A 215 16.95 -17.31 9.99
C ASN A 215 15.43 -17.09 9.96
N VAL A 216 14.79 -17.54 8.88
CA VAL A 216 13.34 -17.53 8.68
C VAL A 216 12.87 -18.97 8.63
N LEU A 217 11.91 -19.32 9.48
CA LEU A 217 11.29 -20.64 9.46
C LEU A 217 10.09 -20.59 8.52
N ILE A 218 10.14 -21.32 7.42
CA ILE A 218 8.99 -21.47 6.52
C ILE A 218 8.57 -22.92 6.54
N TYR A 219 7.34 -23.16 6.97
CA TYR A 219 6.81 -24.49 7.23
C TYR A 219 7.65 -25.26 8.26
N SER A 220 8.60 -26.09 7.82
CA SER A 220 9.53 -26.86 8.65
C SER A 220 11.00 -26.64 8.28
N GLU A 221 11.27 -25.71 7.36
CA GLU A 221 12.61 -25.43 6.86
C GLU A 221 13.12 -24.11 7.43
N LEU A 222 14.30 -24.17 8.06
CA LEU A 222 15.00 -22.99 8.52
C LEU A 222 15.89 -22.48 7.38
N LEU A 223 15.49 -21.37 6.79
CA LEU A 223 16.23 -20.73 5.71
C LEU A 223 17.04 -19.56 6.28
N ASN A 224 18.28 -19.40 5.85
CA ASN A 224 19.11 -18.27 6.23
C ASN A 224 19.03 -17.19 5.14
N GLU A 225 18.18 -16.20 5.36
CA GLU A 225 17.77 -15.26 4.32
C GLU A 225 18.39 -13.88 4.50
N GLN A 226 18.71 -13.24 3.39
CA GLN A 226 19.24 -11.89 3.39
C GLN A 226 18.12 -10.88 3.71
N GLY A 227 18.30 -10.13 4.80
CA GLY A 227 17.44 -9.02 5.16
C GLY A 227 18.00 -7.69 4.69
N HIS A 228 17.12 -6.78 4.25
CA HIS A 228 17.49 -5.48 3.67
C HIS A 228 16.88 -4.33 4.47
N GLU A 229 17.72 -3.45 5.02
CA GLU A 229 17.29 -2.33 5.87
C GLU A 229 17.51 -0.99 5.17
N TYR A 230 16.43 -0.23 5.04
CA TYR A 230 16.38 1.11 4.46
C TYR A 230 16.05 2.13 5.53
N ILE A 231 16.75 3.26 5.52
CA ILE A 231 16.50 4.38 6.43
C ILE A 231 16.42 5.69 5.67
N MET A 232 15.49 6.54 6.12
CA MET A 232 15.43 7.95 5.76
C MET A 232 15.16 8.80 7.01
N LYS A 233 15.67 10.04 7.00
CA LYS A 233 15.53 10.99 8.10
C LYS A 233 15.15 12.37 7.57
N ASN A 234 14.44 13.15 8.40
CA ASN A 234 14.11 14.56 8.15
C ASN A 234 13.52 14.80 6.75
N ILE A 235 12.44 14.08 6.45
CA ILE A 235 11.77 14.08 5.16
C ILE A 235 10.63 15.11 5.22
N THR A 236 10.60 16.06 4.29
CA THR A 236 9.53 17.06 4.22
C THR A 236 8.21 16.39 3.83
N PRO A 237 7.06 16.96 4.26
CA PRO A 237 5.75 16.44 3.86
C PRO A 237 5.58 16.50 2.34
N LEU A 238 4.66 15.69 1.83
CA LEU A 238 4.05 15.92 0.54
C LEU A 238 2.58 16.29 0.75
N GLU A 239 2.29 17.58 0.76
CA GLU A 239 0.95 18.09 0.98
C GLU A 239 0.05 17.81 -0.23
N GLN A 240 -1.23 17.56 0.02
CA GLN A 240 -2.21 17.37 -1.04
C GLN A 240 -2.74 18.72 -1.50
N GLU A 241 -2.37 19.12 -2.71
CA GLU A 241 -2.87 20.34 -3.32
C GLU A 241 -4.18 20.10 -4.08
N PRO A 242 -5.06 21.12 -4.20
CA PRO A 242 -6.22 21.05 -5.07
C PRO A 242 -5.81 20.65 -6.49
N PHE A 243 -6.58 19.74 -7.11
CA PHE A 243 -6.35 19.22 -8.46
C PHE A 243 -5.11 18.32 -8.65
N MET A 244 -4.34 18.05 -7.59
CA MET A 244 -3.32 17.00 -7.64
C MET A 244 -4.00 15.63 -7.81
N GLY A 245 -3.42 14.78 -8.67
CA GLY A 245 -3.84 13.37 -8.79
C GLY A 245 -3.60 12.60 -7.47
N ASP A 246 -3.80 11.28 -7.45
CA ASP A 246 -3.56 10.50 -6.23
C ASP A 246 -2.09 10.63 -5.78
N ASN A 247 -1.87 11.34 -4.66
CA ASN A 247 -0.55 11.64 -4.08
C ASN A 247 0.31 10.39 -3.86
N SER A 248 -0.32 9.21 -3.77
CA SER A 248 0.36 7.92 -3.62
C SER A 248 1.45 7.68 -4.66
N ASN A 249 1.33 8.25 -5.87
CA ASN A 249 2.33 8.10 -6.93
C ASN A 249 3.58 8.98 -6.75
N ALA A 250 3.46 10.12 -6.06
CA ALA A 250 4.54 11.08 -5.85
C ALA A 250 5.33 10.82 -4.55
N LEU A 251 4.71 10.16 -3.56
CA LEU A 251 5.36 9.83 -2.29
C LEU A 251 6.56 8.89 -2.48
N SER A 252 7.64 9.21 -1.77
CA SER A 252 8.83 8.38 -1.67
C SER A 252 8.54 7.02 -1.03
N ARG A 253 8.73 5.93 -1.78
CA ARG A 253 8.29 4.58 -1.38
C ARG A 253 9.07 3.45 -2.06
N ILE A 254 8.98 2.26 -1.46
CA ILE A 254 9.39 0.99 -2.06
C ILE A 254 8.17 0.16 -2.44
N GLU A 255 8.19 -0.41 -3.64
CA GLU A 255 7.20 -1.37 -4.14
C GLU A 255 7.87 -2.71 -4.51
N PHE A 256 7.16 -3.81 -4.27
CA PHE A 256 7.60 -5.17 -4.57
C PHE A 256 6.66 -5.82 -5.56
N ASN A 257 7.18 -6.26 -6.71
CA ASN A 257 6.43 -7.04 -7.69
C ASN A 257 7.06 -8.42 -7.82
N LEU A 258 6.30 -9.48 -7.53
CA LEU A 258 6.80 -10.84 -7.67
C LEU A 258 7.00 -11.15 -9.14
N VAL A 259 8.23 -11.49 -9.52
CA VAL A 259 8.58 -11.76 -10.92
C VAL A 259 8.78 -13.25 -11.18
N LYS A 260 9.25 -14.00 -10.18
CA LYS A 260 9.59 -15.41 -10.34
C LYS A 260 9.49 -16.16 -9.01
N ILE A 261 9.00 -17.40 -9.07
CA ILE A 261 9.09 -18.37 -7.98
C ILE A 261 10.07 -19.47 -8.41
N GLU A 262 11.16 -19.62 -7.66
CA GLU A 262 12.21 -20.62 -7.86
C GLU A 262 12.22 -21.60 -6.70
N SER A 263 11.26 -22.53 -6.67
CA SER A 263 11.21 -23.56 -5.64
C SER A 263 11.76 -24.88 -6.16
N SER A 264 12.56 -25.55 -5.34
CA SER A 264 13.02 -26.93 -5.55
C SER A 264 11.86 -27.92 -5.75
N TYR A 265 10.65 -27.59 -5.27
CA TYR A 265 9.48 -28.46 -5.29
C TYR A 265 8.54 -28.26 -6.49
N SER A 266 8.50 -27.06 -7.09
CA SER A 266 7.49 -26.72 -8.12
C SER A 266 8.07 -26.29 -9.46
N GLY A 267 9.40 -26.41 -9.64
CA GLY A 267 10.10 -25.94 -10.83
C GLY A 267 10.11 -24.40 -10.92
N ILE A 268 10.73 -23.88 -11.97
CA ILE A 268 10.77 -22.44 -12.24
C ILE A 268 9.39 -21.99 -12.76
N ASN A 269 8.69 -21.18 -11.97
CA ASN A 269 7.47 -20.51 -12.38
C ASN A 269 7.74 -19.01 -12.57
N ASP A 270 8.05 -18.61 -13.81
CA ASP A 270 8.12 -17.20 -14.20
C ASP A 270 6.70 -16.62 -14.28
N ILE A 271 6.36 -15.73 -13.35
CA ILE A 271 5.01 -15.18 -13.22
C ILE A 271 4.75 -14.02 -14.21
N GLY A 272 5.82 -13.46 -14.78
CA GLY A 272 5.72 -12.42 -15.81
C GLY A 272 6.62 -11.25 -15.47
N THR A 273 7.82 -11.27 -16.03
CA THR A 273 8.82 -10.19 -15.88
C THR A 273 8.62 -9.06 -16.88
N THR A 274 7.83 -9.26 -17.94
CA THR A 274 7.69 -8.29 -19.03
C THR A 274 6.25 -8.05 -19.46
N TYR A 275 6.00 -6.87 -20.03
CA TYR A 275 4.70 -6.50 -20.59
C TYR A 275 4.26 -7.49 -21.68
N GLU A 276 5.20 -8.06 -22.45
CA GLU A 276 4.92 -9.06 -23.48
C GLU A 276 4.32 -10.32 -22.85
N LYS A 277 4.94 -10.86 -21.79
CA LYS A 277 4.45 -12.05 -21.10
C LYS A 277 3.12 -11.82 -20.38
N LEU A 278 2.93 -10.63 -19.79
CA LEU A 278 1.64 -10.22 -19.24
C LEU A 278 0.55 -10.19 -20.32
N ASN A 279 0.85 -9.57 -21.48
CA ASN A 279 -0.07 -9.50 -22.60
C ASN A 279 -0.41 -10.90 -23.14
N GLU A 280 0.57 -11.79 -23.28
CA GLU A 280 0.32 -13.18 -23.66
C GLU A 280 -0.63 -13.88 -22.69
N ASN A 281 -0.40 -13.74 -21.39
CA ASN A 281 -1.23 -14.35 -20.36
C ASN A 281 -2.66 -13.77 -20.39
N LEU A 282 -2.82 -12.45 -20.56
CA LEU A 282 -4.11 -11.81 -20.71
C LEU A 282 -4.86 -12.30 -21.96
N VAL A 283 -4.17 -12.40 -23.10
CA VAL A 283 -4.75 -12.92 -24.35
C VAL A 283 -5.16 -14.40 -24.21
N LYS A 284 -4.42 -15.20 -23.45
CA LYS A 284 -4.75 -16.61 -23.18
C LYS A 284 -5.88 -16.76 -22.15
N SER A 285 -6.06 -15.79 -21.25
CA SER A 285 -7.02 -15.85 -20.13
C SER A 285 -8.47 -16.04 -20.56
N TYR A 286 -9.17 -16.94 -19.86
CA TYR A 286 -10.61 -17.16 -20.03
C TYR A 286 -11.45 -15.92 -19.67
N LEU A 287 -10.98 -15.12 -18.71
CA LEU A 287 -11.67 -13.92 -18.23
C LEU A 287 -11.30 -12.65 -19.01
N PHE A 288 -10.38 -12.73 -19.98
CA PHE A 288 -9.97 -11.58 -20.79
C PHE A 288 -9.93 -11.90 -22.28
N GLY A 289 -8.85 -12.50 -22.79
CA GLY A 289 -8.69 -12.70 -24.23
C GLY A 289 -9.73 -13.63 -24.86
N LYS A 290 -10.18 -14.68 -24.15
CA LYS A 290 -11.28 -15.55 -24.62
C LYS A 290 -12.64 -14.84 -24.65
N ARG A 291 -12.78 -13.68 -24.00
CA ARG A 291 -14.01 -12.86 -24.05
C ARG A 291 -14.13 -12.13 -25.39
N LEU A 292 -13.00 -11.82 -26.02
CA LEU A 292 -12.94 -11.13 -27.32
C LEU A 292 -13.53 -11.94 -28.49
N SER A 293 -13.77 -13.24 -28.32
CA SER A 293 -14.43 -14.09 -29.32
C SER A 293 -15.94 -14.24 -29.11
N LYS A 294 -16.51 -13.62 -28.05
CA LYS A 294 -17.93 -13.76 -27.68
C LYS A 294 -18.87 -12.82 -28.45
N GLY A 295 -18.49 -12.38 -29.65
CA GLY A 295 -19.23 -11.40 -30.47
C GLY A 295 -20.46 -11.96 -31.19
N GLY A 296 -20.65 -13.28 -31.25
CA GLY A 296 -21.72 -13.91 -32.03
C GLY A 296 -23.16 -13.50 -31.67
N PHE A 297 -23.39 -12.94 -30.48
CA PHE A 297 -24.70 -12.37 -30.12
C PHE A 297 -25.14 -11.22 -31.04
N SER A 298 -24.18 -10.54 -31.66
CA SER A 298 -24.38 -9.39 -32.54
C SER A 298 -24.72 -9.79 -33.99
N LYS A 299 -24.80 -11.09 -34.30
CA LYS A 299 -25.10 -11.60 -35.66
C LYS A 299 -26.39 -11.02 -36.24
N LYS A 300 -27.39 -10.75 -35.39
CA LYS A 300 -28.68 -10.18 -35.80
C LYS A 300 -28.56 -8.82 -36.51
N TRP A 301 -27.48 -8.08 -36.26
CA TRP A 301 -27.26 -6.75 -36.86
C TRP A 301 -26.48 -6.79 -38.17
N LYS A 302 -26.10 -7.97 -38.67
CA LYS A 302 -25.23 -8.08 -39.85
C LYS A 302 -25.79 -7.35 -41.07
N GLN A 303 -27.10 -7.40 -41.29
CA GLN A 303 -27.77 -6.75 -42.44
C GLN A 303 -27.75 -5.23 -42.32
N GLU A 304 -28.01 -4.69 -41.11
CA GLU A 304 -27.98 -3.24 -40.84
C GLU A 304 -26.58 -2.62 -41.02
N LEU A 305 -25.54 -3.45 -41.02
CA LEU A 305 -24.14 -3.04 -41.13
C LEU A 305 -23.55 -3.19 -42.54
N ILE A 306 -24.30 -3.72 -43.50
CA ILE A 306 -23.85 -3.85 -44.90
C ILE A 306 -23.70 -2.47 -45.53
N GLY A 307 -22.61 -2.24 -46.25
CA GLY A 307 -22.34 -0.97 -46.95
C GLY A 307 -21.90 0.19 -46.04
N LYS A 308 -21.95 0.02 -44.72
CA LYS A 308 -21.46 1.02 -43.76
C LYS A 308 -19.93 1.06 -43.71
N SER A 309 -19.40 2.27 -43.52
CA SER A 309 -18.00 2.50 -43.16
C SER A 309 -17.67 1.92 -41.79
N ASP A 310 -16.37 1.77 -41.49
CA ASP A 310 -15.93 1.26 -40.19
C ASP A 310 -16.35 2.18 -39.02
N TYR A 311 -16.36 3.50 -39.24
CA TYR A 311 -16.84 4.46 -38.25
C TYR A 311 -18.34 4.28 -37.96
N GLU A 312 -19.17 4.17 -39.00
CA GLU A 312 -20.61 3.95 -38.83
C GLU A 312 -20.93 2.61 -38.17
N LYS A 313 -20.14 1.56 -38.44
CA LYS A 313 -20.27 0.27 -37.75
C LYS A 313 -19.90 0.40 -36.27
N LEU A 314 -18.83 1.13 -35.96
CA LEU A 314 -18.42 1.39 -34.57
C LEU A 314 -19.52 2.13 -33.82
N GLU A 315 -19.99 3.25 -34.36
CA GLU A 315 -21.03 4.07 -33.74
C GLU A 315 -22.32 3.27 -33.51
N PHE A 316 -22.78 2.53 -34.53
CA PHE A 316 -23.96 1.68 -34.40
C PHE A 316 -23.80 0.62 -33.28
N LEU A 317 -22.67 -0.11 -33.27
CA LEU A 317 -22.45 -1.18 -32.29
C LEU A 317 -22.25 -0.64 -30.87
N LEU A 318 -21.58 0.52 -30.74
CA LEU A 318 -21.44 1.23 -29.48
C LEU A 318 -22.81 1.61 -28.92
N ASN A 319 -23.65 2.26 -29.74
CA ASN A 319 -24.99 2.67 -29.35
C ASN A 319 -25.85 1.47 -28.93
N LYS A 320 -25.83 0.36 -29.68
CA LYS A 320 -26.58 -0.85 -29.31
C LYS A 320 -26.18 -1.46 -27.98
N ILE A 321 -24.92 -1.30 -27.57
CA ILE A 321 -24.43 -1.79 -26.28
C ILE A 321 -24.80 -0.80 -25.17
N GLN A 322 -24.59 0.50 -25.40
CA GLN A 322 -24.93 1.56 -24.43
C GLN A 322 -26.43 1.61 -24.13
N GLU A 323 -27.29 1.55 -25.16
CA GLU A 323 -28.75 1.55 -25.00
C GLU A 323 -29.27 0.33 -24.22
N ASN A 324 -28.55 -0.78 -24.27
CA ASN A 324 -28.98 -2.05 -23.67
C ASN A 324 -28.38 -2.30 -22.28
N THR A 325 -27.35 -1.57 -21.84
CA THR A 325 -26.54 -1.96 -20.67
C THR A 325 -26.25 -0.81 -19.73
N ASN A 326 -26.56 -1.02 -18.44
CA ASN A 326 -26.22 -0.12 -17.35
C ASN A 326 -24.85 -0.50 -16.74
N TRP A 327 -24.04 0.50 -16.45
CA TRP A 327 -22.79 0.30 -15.73
C TRP A 327 -23.03 0.28 -14.22
N ASN A 328 -22.56 -0.78 -13.57
CA ASN A 328 -22.76 -1.01 -12.13
C ASN A 328 -21.77 -0.23 -11.22
N LYS A 329 -20.92 0.63 -11.78
CA LYS A 329 -19.88 1.42 -11.08
C LYS A 329 -18.70 0.62 -10.53
N HIS A 330 -18.60 -0.68 -10.84
CA HIS A 330 -17.42 -1.47 -10.50
C HIS A 330 -16.35 -1.32 -11.60
N TYR A 331 -15.09 -1.25 -11.14
CA TYR A 331 -13.91 -1.15 -11.98
C TYR A 331 -13.07 -2.41 -11.85
N HIS A 332 -12.99 -3.17 -12.92
CA HIS A 332 -12.11 -4.32 -13.07
C HIS A 332 -11.72 -4.45 -14.55
N PHE A 333 -10.66 -5.20 -14.86
CA PHE A 333 -10.25 -5.44 -16.24
C PHE A 333 -10.60 -6.85 -16.74
N LEU A 334 -10.97 -7.78 -15.87
CA LEU A 334 -11.45 -9.11 -16.25
C LEU A 334 -12.98 -9.16 -16.29
N SER A 335 -13.54 -9.98 -17.17
CA SER A 335 -14.98 -10.15 -17.31
C SER A 335 -15.41 -11.61 -17.12
N GLU A 336 -16.41 -11.82 -16.28
CA GLU A 336 -17.06 -13.11 -16.12
C GLU A 336 -18.27 -13.27 -17.07
N ILE A 337 -18.90 -12.16 -17.48
CA ILE A 337 -20.21 -12.17 -18.17
C ILE A 337 -20.25 -11.48 -19.54
N SER A 338 -19.12 -11.19 -20.21
CA SER A 338 -19.11 -10.56 -21.54
C SER A 338 -20.01 -11.22 -22.62
N GLY A 339 -20.38 -10.47 -23.64
CA GLY A 339 -21.05 -10.96 -24.85
C GLY A 339 -22.53 -11.18 -24.64
N LYS A 340 -23.03 -12.36 -25.01
CA LYS A 340 -24.46 -12.71 -24.90
C LYS A 340 -24.98 -12.61 -23.46
N THR A 341 -24.16 -12.96 -22.47
CA THR A 341 -24.57 -12.98 -21.06
C THR A 341 -24.82 -11.55 -20.55
N LEU A 342 -23.88 -10.63 -20.76
CA LEU A 342 -24.04 -9.21 -20.46
C LEU A 342 -25.25 -8.63 -21.19
N TYR A 343 -25.35 -8.89 -22.50
CA TYR A 343 -26.44 -8.34 -23.31
C TYR A 343 -27.82 -8.78 -22.82
N LYS A 344 -27.93 -9.98 -22.22
CA LYS A 344 -29.16 -10.45 -21.56
C LYS A 344 -29.36 -9.83 -20.18
N ARG A 345 -28.29 -9.71 -19.39
CA ARG A 345 -28.33 -9.18 -18.02
C ARG A 345 -28.61 -7.68 -17.97
N LYS A 346 -28.20 -6.93 -19.01
CA LYS A 346 -28.35 -5.47 -19.14
C LYS A 346 -27.65 -4.66 -18.05
N GLU A 347 -26.73 -5.28 -17.32
CA GLU A 347 -25.95 -4.64 -16.29
C GLU A 347 -24.59 -5.37 -16.17
N GLY A 348 -23.51 -4.60 -16.05
CA GLY A 348 -22.16 -5.14 -15.88
C GLY A 348 -21.13 -4.08 -15.49
N ASP A 349 -19.91 -4.53 -15.24
CA ASP A 349 -18.79 -3.67 -14.93
C ASP A 349 -18.11 -3.11 -16.20
N ILE A 350 -17.06 -2.32 -16.01
CA ILE A 350 -16.32 -1.70 -17.13
C ILE A 350 -15.68 -2.74 -18.06
N ALA A 351 -15.20 -3.88 -17.56
CA ALA A 351 -14.61 -4.94 -18.38
C ALA A 351 -15.68 -5.70 -19.16
N ASP A 352 -16.80 -6.02 -18.52
CA ASP A 352 -17.93 -6.68 -19.17
C ASP A 352 -18.37 -5.89 -20.39
N ILE A 353 -18.60 -4.58 -20.23
CA ILE A 353 -19.07 -3.68 -21.29
C ILE A 353 -18.02 -3.56 -22.40
N ASN A 354 -16.79 -3.21 -22.06
CA ASN A 354 -15.74 -2.96 -23.06
C ASN A 354 -15.35 -4.22 -23.83
N LEU A 355 -15.20 -5.37 -23.15
CA LEU A 355 -14.88 -6.63 -23.84
C LEU A 355 -16.05 -7.12 -24.70
N THR A 356 -17.29 -6.82 -24.33
CA THR A 356 -18.47 -7.10 -25.17
C THR A 356 -18.45 -6.26 -26.44
N LEU A 357 -18.13 -4.97 -26.35
CA LEU A 357 -17.99 -4.07 -27.50
C LEU A 357 -16.88 -4.54 -28.43
N VAL A 358 -15.68 -4.78 -27.90
CA VAL A 358 -14.55 -5.26 -28.73
C VAL A 358 -14.89 -6.59 -29.42
N ALA A 359 -15.58 -7.50 -28.72
CA ALA A 359 -16.01 -8.76 -29.32
C ALA A 359 -17.02 -8.56 -30.47
N ALA A 360 -17.97 -7.63 -30.32
CA ALA A 360 -18.94 -7.29 -31.38
C ALA A 360 -18.25 -6.63 -32.59
N LEU A 361 -17.33 -5.68 -32.35
CA LEU A 361 -16.54 -5.02 -33.40
C LEU A 361 -15.75 -6.05 -34.22
N LYS A 362 -15.02 -6.94 -33.54
CA LYS A 362 -14.27 -8.03 -34.18
C LYS A 362 -15.17 -8.96 -34.99
N TYR A 363 -16.36 -9.28 -34.48
CA TYR A 363 -17.31 -10.16 -35.18
C TYR A 363 -17.76 -9.57 -36.53
N HIS A 364 -17.86 -8.25 -36.64
CA HIS A 364 -18.23 -7.54 -37.87
C HIS A 364 -17.02 -7.08 -38.69
N GLY A 365 -15.83 -7.63 -38.42
CA GLY A 365 -14.63 -7.44 -39.24
C GLY A 365 -13.79 -6.22 -38.89
N LEU A 366 -14.11 -5.46 -37.84
CA LEU A 366 -13.32 -4.32 -37.42
C LEU A 366 -12.09 -4.76 -36.61
N LYS A 367 -10.96 -4.09 -36.87
CA LYS A 367 -9.72 -4.27 -36.10
C LYS A 367 -9.82 -3.52 -34.77
N ALA A 368 -10.20 -4.22 -33.70
CA ALA A 368 -10.34 -3.66 -32.36
C ALA A 368 -9.50 -4.42 -31.33
N PHE A 369 -8.90 -3.71 -30.37
CA PHE A 369 -8.12 -4.29 -29.28
C PHE A 369 -8.51 -3.64 -27.96
N PRO A 370 -8.63 -4.41 -26.86
CA PRO A 370 -8.80 -3.83 -25.55
C PRO A 370 -7.49 -3.17 -25.10
N VAL A 371 -7.60 -2.04 -24.39
CA VAL A 371 -6.47 -1.35 -23.76
C VAL A 371 -6.76 -1.27 -22.26
N ILE A 372 -5.79 -1.70 -21.44
CA ILE A 372 -5.86 -1.56 -19.99
C ILE A 372 -5.08 -0.30 -19.61
N LEU A 373 -5.75 0.62 -18.93
CA LEU A 373 -5.14 1.84 -18.43
C LEU A 373 -4.97 1.73 -16.91
N ARG A 374 -3.81 2.14 -16.42
CA ARG A 374 -3.62 2.47 -15.01
C ARG A 374 -3.99 3.94 -14.86
N THR A 375 -5.24 4.18 -14.52
CA THR A 375 -5.79 5.52 -14.22
C THR A 375 -5.55 5.89 -12.77
#